data_AF-A0A7C3U6L5-F1
#
_entry.id   AF-A0A7C3U6L5-F1
#
_cell.length_a   1.000
_cell.length_b   1.000
_cell.length_c   1.000
_cell.angle_alpha   90.00
_cell.angle_beta   90.00
_cell.angle_gamma   90.00
#
_symmetry.space_group_name_H-M   'P 1'
#
loop_
_entity.id
_entity.type
_entity.pdbx_description
1 polymer ?
#
loop_
_entity_poly.entity_id
_entity_poly.type
_entity_poly.pdbx_seq_one_letter_code
_entity_poly.pdbx_strand_id
1 'polypeptide(L)' 'ELEETINRIPADSVILGTPTDLGRYLKLNKPTVHVKYELQEIGRPNLEDIISRFLEKVGI' A
#
# COMPACT_ATOMS: atom_id res chain seq x y z
N GLU A 1 -1.88 -7.10 19.87
CA GLU A 1 -3.30 -7.33 19.59
C GLU A 1 -3.55 -7.81 18.15
N LEU A 2 -3.21 -7.02 17.12
CA LEU A 2 -3.44 -7.43 15.71
C LEU A 2 -2.85 -8.81 15.35
N GLU A 3 -1.62 -9.09 15.77
CA GLU A 3 -0.97 -10.40 15.57
C GLU A 3 -1.81 -11.55 16.15
N GLU A 4 -2.27 -11.40 17.39
CA GLU A 4 -3.06 -12.41 18.07
C GLU A 4 -4.41 -12.62 17.38
N THR A 5 -5.07 -11.53 16.97
CA THR A 5 -6.32 -11.59 16.21
C THR A 5 -6.12 -12.35 14.90
N ILE A 6 -5.09 -12.04 14.11
CA ILE A 6 -4.80 -12.73 12.84
C ILE A 6 -4.45 -14.21 13.09
N ASN A 7 -3.67 -14.50 14.15
CA ASN A 7 -3.27 -15.86 14.50
C ASN A 7 -4.45 -16.74 14.97
N ARG A 8 -5.51 -16.16 15.56
CA ARG A 8 -6.73 -16.88 15.98
C ARG A 8 -7.76 -17.12 14.87
N ILE A 9 -7.70 -16.38 13.78
CA ILE A 9 -8.65 -16.53 12.66
C ILE A 9 -8.44 -17.89 11.97
N PRO A 10 -9.50 -18.66 11.67
CA PRO A 10 -9.42 -19.90 10.90
C PRO A 10 -9.32 -19.58 9.40
N ALA A 11 -8.12 -19.17 8.97
CA ALA A 11 -7.79 -18.91 7.56
C ALA A 11 -6.55 -19.70 7.15
N ASP A 12 -6.51 -20.13 5.89
CA ASP A 12 -5.37 -20.88 5.32
C ASP A 12 -4.19 -19.97 4.94
N SER A 13 -4.45 -18.67 4.70
CA SER A 13 -3.44 -17.68 4.35
C SER A 13 -3.87 -16.25 4.70
N VAL A 14 -2.91 -15.32 4.68
CA VAL A 14 -3.11 -13.89 4.95
C VAL A 14 -2.58 -13.06 3.78
N ILE A 15 -3.40 -12.14 3.27
CA ILE A 15 -3.00 -11.18 2.23
C ILE A 15 -2.87 -9.81 2.89
N LEU A 16 -1.66 -9.26 2.92
CA LEU A 16 -1.41 -7.91 3.40
C LEU A 16 -1.70 -6.92 2.27
N GLY A 17 -2.85 -6.26 2.35
CA GLY A 17 -3.25 -5.17 1.45
C GLY A 17 -2.90 -3.78 1.98
N THR A 18 -1.83 -3.65 2.77
CA THR A 18 -1.41 -2.39 3.37
C THR A 18 -0.26 -1.75 2.57
N PRO A 19 -0.16 -0.41 2.50
CA PRO A 19 0.96 0.25 1.80
C PRO A 19 2.32 -0.14 2.39
N THR A 20 2.37 -0.24 3.71
CA THR A 20 3.53 -0.76 4.45
C THR A 20 3.44 -2.28 4.55
N ASP A 21 4.58 -2.95 4.40
CA ASP A 21 4.73 -4.38 4.67
C ASP A 21 4.67 -4.65 6.18
N LEU A 22 3.46 -4.93 6.70
CA LEU A 22 3.26 -5.27 8.11
C LEU A 22 3.90 -6.62 8.50
N GLY A 23 4.19 -7.49 7.53
CA GLY A 23 4.83 -8.79 7.77
C GLY A 23 6.23 -8.66 8.39
N ARG A 24 6.86 -7.50 8.25
CA ARG A 24 8.15 -7.18 8.90
C ARG A 24 8.06 -7.00 10.42
N TYR A 25 6.86 -6.74 10.94
CA TYR A 25 6.64 -6.41 12.35
C TYR A 25 5.80 -7.44 13.10
N LEU A 26 5.10 -8.33 12.38
CA LEU A 26 4.18 -9.32 12.93
C LEU A 26 4.76 -10.73 12.80
N LYS A 27 4.63 -11.54 13.86
CA LYS A 27 4.90 -12.98 13.85
C LYS A 27 3.61 -13.75 13.55
N LEU A 28 3.32 -13.89 12.26
CA LEU A 28 2.14 -14.61 11.78
C LEU A 28 2.42 -16.11 11.68
N ASN A 29 1.49 -16.93 12.18
CA ASN A 29 1.59 -18.39 12.12
C ASN A 29 0.98 -19.00 10.84
N LYS A 30 0.71 -18.17 9.84
CA LYS A 30 0.06 -18.54 8.57
C LYS A 30 0.88 -18.07 7.38
N PRO A 31 0.82 -18.80 6.24
CA PRO A 31 1.36 -18.32 4.97
C PRO A 31 0.84 -16.91 4.66
N THR A 32 1.76 -15.98 4.40
CA THR A 32 1.43 -14.55 4.23
C THR A 32 2.06 -14.01 2.95
N VAL A 33 1.28 -13.23 2.19
CA VAL A 33 1.75 -12.52 0.99
C VAL A 33 1.46 -11.03 1.12
N HIS A 34 2.42 -10.18 0.77
CA HIS A 34 2.23 -8.72 0.68
C HIS A 34 1.93 -8.33 -0.76
N VAL A 35 0.78 -7.69 -0.98
CA VAL A 35 0.40 -7.17 -2.30
C VAL A 35 0.70 -5.69 -2.37
N LYS A 36 1.28 -5.28 -3.50
CA LYS A 36 1.50 -3.87 -3.82
C LYS A 36 0.39 -3.39 -4.74
N TYR A 37 -0.10 -2.19 -4.47
CA TYR A 37 -1.06 -1.50 -5.29
C TYR A 37 -0.67 -0.03 -5.35
N GLU A 38 -0.94 0.59 -6.48
CA GLU A 38 -0.71 2.01 -6.70
C GLU A 38 -2.03 2.66 -7.12
N LEU A 39 -2.23 3.90 -6.69
CA LEU A 39 -3.38 4.68 -7.13
C LEU A 39 -3.19 5.01 -8.61
N GLN A 40 -4.12 4.57 -9.45
CA GLN A 40 -4.17 4.99 -10.84
C GLN A 40 -5.14 6.16 -10.98
N GLU A 41 -4.63 7.35 -11.28
CA GLU A 41 -5.46 8.51 -11.58
C GLU A 41 -6.13 8.34 -12.96
N ILE A 42 -7.45 8.28 -12.98
CA ILE A 42 -8.24 8.05 -14.21
C ILE A 42 -8.50 9.37 -14.97
N GLY A 43 -8.40 10.52 -14.30
CA GLY A 43 -8.71 11.84 -14.83
C GLY A 43 -7.48 12.73 -15.03
N ARG A 44 -7.67 13.82 -15.79
CA ARG A 44 -6.68 14.89 -16.01
C ARG A 44 -7.27 16.25 -15.60
N PRO A 45 -6.45 17.22 -15.17
CA PRO A 45 -5.01 17.09 -14.92
C PRO A 45 -4.72 16.21 -13.70
N ASN A 46 -3.70 15.36 -13.79
CA ASN A 46 -3.25 14.54 -12.67
C ASN A 46 -2.19 15.29 -11.84
N LEU A 47 -1.75 14.71 -10.72
CA LEU A 47 -0.74 15.33 -9.86
C LEU A 47 0.55 15.68 -10.63
N GLU A 48 0.99 14.80 -11.53
CA GLU A 48 2.16 15.02 -12.40
C GLU A 48 1.99 16.25 -13.31
N ASP A 49 0.80 16.43 -13.91
CA ASP A 49 0.50 17.60 -14.74
C ASP A 49 0.55 18.90 -13.93
N ILE A 50 0.01 18.87 -12.71
CA ILE A 50 -0.01 20.03 -11.83
C ILE A 50 1.42 20.40 -11.43
N ILE A 51 2.23 19.42 -11.04
CA ILE A 51 3.63 19.63 -10.68
C ILE A 51 4.42 20.15 -11.89
N SER A 52 4.23 19.57 -13.07
CA SER A 52 4.93 19.98 -14.29
C SER A 52 4.62 21.43 -14.66
N ARG A 53 3.32 21.81 -14.66
CA ARG A 53 2.89 23.20 -14.91
C ARG A 53 3.43 24.17 -13.87
N PHE A 54 3.54 23.74 -12.61
CA PHE A 54 4.13 24.55 -11.56
C PHE A 54 5.63 24.77 -11.80
N LEU A 55 6.38 23.73 -12.14
CA LEU A 55 7.81 23.79 -12.45
C LEU A 55 8.10 24.73 -13.63
N GLU A 56 7.35 24.59 -14.72
CA GLU A 56 7.43 25.49 -15.88
C GLU A 56 7.21 26.95 -15.48
N LYS A 57 6.23 27.21 -14.61
CA LYS A 57 5.92 28.57 -14.14
C LYS A 57 7.05 29.17 -13.29
N VAL A 58 7.77 28.35 -12.52
CA VAL A 58 8.89 28.82 -11.68
C VAL A 58 10.24 28.82 -12.44
N GLY A 59 10.25 28.43 -13.71
CA GLY A 59 11.42 28.48 -14.59
C GLY A 59 12.46 27.39 -14.30
N ILE A 60 12.01 26.26 -13.75
CA ILE A 60 12.81 25.03 -13.54
C ILE A 60 12.50 24.05 -14.66
#